data_AF-A0A7S1QHH3-F1
#
_entry.id   AF-A0A7S1QHH3-F1
#
_cell.length_a   1.000
_cell.length_b   1.000
_cell.length_c   1.000
_cell.angle_alpha   90.00
_cell.angle_beta   90.00
_cell.angle_gamma   90.00
#
_symmetry.space_group_name_H-M   'P 1'
#
loop_
_entity.id
_entity.type
_entity.pdbx_description
1 polymer ?
#
loop_
_entity_poly.entity_id
_entity_poly.type
_entity_poly.pdbx_seq_one_letter_code
_entity_poly.pdbx_strand_id
1 'polypeptide(L)'
;SNSFCTLLTFFLPRLTTPPETMRAAATVALVCLALGAQAAVTASGAGVKHRRGILSDQEIFERHGLRPREVVKGPRSHEKINLKEMPRDWDWRNISGQGNYLTSLRNQHIPHYCGSCWAMSTTSALAD
;
A
#
# COMPACT_ATOMS: atom_id res chain seq x y z
N SER A 1 -7.97 34.99 52.62
CA SER A 1 -9.31 34.38 52.42
C SER A 1 -9.11 32.89 52.27
N ASN A 2 -9.15 32.14 53.39
CA ASN A 2 -10.35 31.46 53.91
C ASN A 2 -10.77 30.32 52.96
N SER A 3 -10.80 29.03 53.30
CA SER A 3 -10.61 28.30 54.56
C SER A 3 -10.26 26.87 54.14
N PHE A 4 -9.17 26.28 54.66
CA PHE A 4 -9.25 25.23 55.67
C PHE A 4 -10.59 24.46 55.65
N CYS A 5 -10.62 23.34 54.92
CA CYS A 5 -11.46 22.20 55.28
C CYS A 5 -10.52 21.04 55.63
N THR A 6 -9.87 21.22 56.77
CA THR A 6 -9.52 20.16 57.71
C THR A 6 -10.62 19.10 57.68
N LEU A 7 -10.26 17.86 57.35
CA LEU A 7 -10.78 16.61 57.92
C LEU A 7 -10.14 15.43 57.17
N LEU A 8 -8.80 15.46 57.09
CA LEU A 8 -8.04 14.23 57.24
C LEU A 8 -8.22 13.82 58.71
N THR A 9 -8.46 12.54 58.98
CA THR A 9 -8.84 11.94 60.26
C THR A 9 -10.33 12.00 60.55
N PHE A 10 -11.04 10.92 60.19
CA PHE A 10 -12.02 10.19 61.01
C PHE A 10 -12.83 9.31 60.07
N PHE A 11 -12.25 8.22 59.57
CA PHE A 11 -12.95 6.96 59.31
C PHE A 11 -11.88 5.93 58.89
N LEU A 12 -10.98 5.62 59.82
CA LEU A 12 -10.59 4.21 59.95
C LEU A 12 -11.90 3.49 60.27
N PRO A 13 -12.44 2.60 59.42
CA PRO A 13 -13.53 1.76 59.85
C PRO A 13 -12.93 0.88 60.94
N ARG A 14 -13.27 1.19 62.19
CA ARG A 14 -13.04 0.31 63.33
C ARG A 14 -13.61 -1.04 62.90
N LEU A 15 -12.72 -2.02 62.74
CA LEU A 15 -13.02 -3.39 62.37
C LEU A 15 -13.92 -4.03 63.43
N THR A 16 -15.21 -3.79 63.31
CA THR A 16 -16.26 -4.53 64.02
C THR A 16 -17.50 -4.60 63.12
N THR A 17 -17.33 -5.04 61.88
CA THR A 17 -18.47 -5.50 61.06
C THR A 17 -18.65 -7.01 61.28
N PRO A 18 -19.89 -7.49 61.50
CA PRO A 18 -20.14 -8.90 61.77
C PRO A 18 -19.69 -9.77 60.59
N PRO A 19 -19.19 -11.00 60.83
CA PRO A 19 -18.51 -11.84 59.83
C PRO A 19 -19.34 -12.14 58.57
N GLU A 20 -20.66 -12.01 58.65
CA GLU A 20 -21.61 -12.19 57.56
C GLU A 20 -21.49 -11.08 56.48
N THR A 21 -21.23 -9.83 56.89
CA THR A 21 -21.17 -8.67 55.99
C THR A 21 -19.87 -8.62 55.18
N MET A 22 -18.75 -9.10 55.74
CA MET A 22 -17.48 -9.20 55.03
C MET A 22 -17.51 -10.26 53.92
N ARG A 23 -18.26 -11.35 54.12
CA ARG A 23 -18.47 -12.38 53.10
C ARG A 23 -19.29 -11.84 51.93
N ALA A 24 -20.35 -11.08 52.22
CA ALA A 24 -21.20 -10.47 51.20
C ALA A 24 -20.45 -9.41 50.36
N ALA A 25 -19.61 -8.58 50.99
CA ALA A 25 -18.81 -7.59 50.26
C ALA A 25 -17.76 -8.26 49.35
N ALA A 26 -17.12 -9.34 49.82
CA ALA A 26 -16.14 -10.09 49.05
C ALA A 26 -16.77 -10.81 47.84
N THR A 27 -17.97 -11.39 47.99
CA THR A 27 -18.67 -12.05 46.87
C THR A 27 -19.11 -11.04 45.80
N VAL A 28 -19.63 -9.87 46.19
CA VAL A 28 -20.00 -8.81 45.24
C VAL A 28 -18.77 -8.30 44.47
N ALA A 29 -17.64 -8.08 45.15
CA ALA A 29 -16.40 -7.66 44.50
C ALA A 29 -15.88 -8.70 43.49
N LEU A 30 -15.93 -10.00 43.83
CA LEU A 30 -15.52 -11.08 42.92
C LEU A 30 -16.44 -11.21 41.70
N VAL A 31 -17.76 -11.05 41.88
CA VAL A 31 -18.73 -11.08 40.77
C VAL A 31 -18.51 -9.88 39.83
N CYS A 32 -18.25 -8.68 40.35
CA CYS A 32 -17.95 -7.51 39.53
C CYS A 32 -16.66 -7.68 38.71
N LEU A 33 -15.61 -8.26 39.29
CA LEU A 33 -14.36 -8.55 38.57
C LEU A 33 -14.55 -9.62 37.48
N ALA A 34 -15.36 -10.66 37.75
CA ALA A 34 -15.65 -11.71 36.77
C ALA A 34 -16.46 -11.18 35.58
N LEU A 35 -17.46 -10.33 35.81
CA LEU A 35 -18.28 -9.75 34.75
C LEU A 35 -17.52 -8.68 33.92
N GLY A 36 -16.64 -7.91 34.56
CA GLY A 36 -15.80 -6.93 33.86
C GLY A 36 -14.81 -7.57 32.87
N ALA A 37 -14.36 -8.80 33.13
CA ALA A 37 -13.43 -9.51 32.26
C ALA A 37 -14.04 -9.95 30.92
N GLN A 38 -15.36 -10.16 30.83
CA GLN A 38 -16.00 -10.62 29.59
C GLN A 38 -16.10 -9.53 28.51
N ALA A 39 -16.15 -8.24 28.90
CA ALA A 39 -16.23 -7.15 27.94
C ALA A 39 -14.93 -6.90 27.15
N ALA A 40 -13.77 -7.31 27.68
CA ALA A 40 -12.48 -7.08 27.06
C ALA A 40 -12.12 -8.12 25.97
N VAL A 41 -12.71 -9.32 26.02
CA VAL A 41 -12.32 -10.44 25.16
C VAL A 41 -12.95 -10.37 23.76
N THR A 42 -14.04 -9.63 23.57
CA THR A 42 -14.75 -9.57 22.27
C THR A 42 -14.24 -8.51 21.29
N ALA A 43 -13.19 -7.75 21.64
CA ALA A 43 -12.68 -6.67 20.78
C ALA A 43 -11.52 -7.07 19.84
N SER A 44 -11.02 -8.31 19.90
CA SER A 44 -9.86 -8.74 19.09
C SER A 44 -10.18 -9.14 17.65
N GLY A 45 -11.44 -9.03 17.22
CA GLY A 45 -11.90 -9.37 15.86
C GLY A 45 -11.73 -8.27 14.81
N ALA A 46 -10.66 -7.46 14.85
CA ALA A 46 -10.35 -6.56 13.75
C ALA A 46 -9.71 -7.35 12.59
N GLY A 47 -10.56 -7.97 11.76
CA GLY A 47 -10.12 -8.70 10.57
C GLY A 47 -9.21 -7.85 9.68
N VAL A 48 -8.08 -8.42 9.28
CA VAL A 48 -7.15 -7.84 8.31
C VAL A 48 -7.91 -7.66 6.99
N LYS A 49 -8.28 -6.42 6.67
CA LYS A 49 -8.81 -6.08 5.34
C LYS A 49 -7.70 -6.27 4.32
N HIS A 50 -7.75 -7.35 3.55
CA HIS A 50 -6.87 -7.53 2.39
C HIS A 50 -7.23 -6.47 1.35
N ARG A 51 -6.51 -5.35 1.35
CA ARG A 51 -6.65 -4.28 0.37
C ARG A 51 -6.18 -4.86 -0.97
N ARG A 52 -7.12 -5.24 -1.85
CA ARG A 52 -6.83 -5.46 -3.29
C ARG A 52 -6.55 -4.10 -3.93
N GLY A 53 -5.39 -3.51 -3.59
CA GLY A 53 -4.84 -2.35 -4.27
C GLY A 53 -3.92 -2.83 -5.38
N ILE A 54 -4.09 -2.28 -6.58
CA ILE A 54 -3.04 -2.34 -7.60
C ILE A 54 -1.85 -1.59 -6.98
N LEU A 55 -0.73 -2.29 -6.82
CA LEU A 55 0.51 -1.69 -6.37
C LEU A 55 0.96 -0.69 -7.43
N SER A 56 1.49 0.44 -6.99
CA SER A 56 2.25 1.31 -7.88
C SER A 56 3.45 0.54 -8.46
N ASP A 57 3.90 0.94 -9.64
CA ASP A 57 5.07 0.35 -10.28
C ASP A 57 6.29 0.41 -9.36
N GLN A 58 6.43 1.50 -8.59
CA GLN A 58 7.49 1.65 -7.60
C GLN A 58 7.42 0.57 -6.51
N GLU A 59 6.24 0.31 -5.95
CA GLU A 59 6.04 -0.75 -4.96
C GLU A 59 6.31 -2.14 -5.54
N ILE A 60 5.96 -2.38 -6.81
CA ILE A 60 6.27 -3.63 -7.51
C ILE A 60 7.78 -3.80 -7.64
N PHE A 61 8.47 -2.76 -8.11
CA PHE A 61 9.92 -2.79 -8.28
C PHE A 61 10.64 -3.04 -6.95
N GLU A 62 10.22 -2.34 -5.89
CA GLU A 62 10.78 -2.53 -4.55
C GLU A 62 10.54 -3.95 -4.02
N ARG A 63 9.32 -4.49 -4.15
CA ARG A 63 8.99 -5.86 -3.72
C ARG A 63 9.81 -6.92 -4.42
N HIS A 64 10.12 -6.73 -5.70
CA HIS A 64 10.91 -7.67 -6.49
C HIS A 64 12.41 -7.35 -6.50
N GLY A 65 12.85 -6.34 -5.74
CA GLY A 65 14.25 -5.88 -5.74
C GLY A 65 14.73 -5.38 -7.11
N LEU A 66 13.80 -5.06 -8.02
CA LEU A 66 14.11 -4.52 -9.33
C LEU A 66 14.44 -3.03 -9.18
N ARG A 67 15.51 -2.60 -9.86
CA ARG A 67 15.86 -1.18 -9.98
C ARG A 67 15.94 -0.83 -11.46
N PRO A 68 14.80 -0.65 -12.13
CA PRO A 68 14.80 -0.27 -13.54
C PRO A 68 15.49 1.09 -13.67
N ARG A 69 16.68 1.06 -14.27
CA ARG A 69 17.44 2.24 -14.65
C ARG A 69 17.76 2.11 -16.12
N GLU A 70 17.62 3.21 -16.84
CA GLU A 70 18.14 3.30 -18.19
C GLU A 70 19.66 3.02 -18.17
N VAL A 71 20.11 2.18 -19.09
CA VAL A 71 21.54 1.85 -19.23
C VAL A 71 22.14 2.75 -20.30
N VAL A 72 22.74 3.86 -19.87
CA VAL A 72 23.39 4.83 -20.77
C VAL A 72 24.90 4.59 -20.77
N LYS A 73 25.46 4.18 -21.91
CA LYS A 73 26.90 3.92 -22.07
C LYS A 73 27.68 5.08 -22.73
N GLY A 74 26.99 6.11 -23.21
CA GLY A 74 27.60 7.26 -23.90
C GLY A 74 26.53 8.25 -24.39
N PRO A 75 26.93 9.28 -25.17
CA PRO A 75 25.98 10.26 -25.70
C PRO A 75 24.97 9.59 -26.62
N ARG A 76 23.68 9.94 -26.45
CA ARG A 76 22.57 9.33 -27.16
C ARG A 76 22.58 9.75 -28.63
N SER A 77 22.02 8.93 -29.52
CA SER A 77 22.01 9.25 -30.96
C SER A 77 21.40 10.61 -31.24
N HIS A 78 20.28 10.96 -30.59
CA HIS A 78 19.62 12.25 -30.78
C HIS A 78 20.40 13.47 -30.25
N GLU A 79 21.39 13.27 -29.38
CA GLU A 79 22.26 14.33 -28.88
C GLU A 79 23.35 14.71 -29.89
N LYS A 80 23.60 13.85 -30.89
CA LYS A 80 24.64 14.05 -31.92
C LYS A 80 24.10 14.59 -33.24
N ILE A 81 22.80 14.81 -33.35
CA ILE A 81 22.14 15.20 -34.62
C ILE A 81 22.05 16.72 -34.70
N ASN A 82 22.39 17.27 -35.87
CA ASN A 82 22.11 18.67 -36.18
C ASN A 82 20.64 18.82 -36.58
N LEU A 83 19.85 19.49 -35.74
CA LEU A 83 18.41 19.68 -35.98
C LEU A 83 18.09 20.38 -37.31
N LYS A 84 19.02 21.17 -37.87
CA LYS A 84 18.84 21.84 -39.17
C LYS A 84 18.93 20.88 -40.36
N GLU A 85 19.56 19.73 -40.18
CA GLU A 85 19.76 18.70 -41.22
C GLU A 85 18.66 17.63 -41.18
N MET A 86 17.75 17.70 -40.22
CA MET A 86 16.65 16.75 -40.09
C MET A 86 15.67 16.91 -41.27
N PRO A 87 15.22 15.81 -41.89
CA PRO A 87 14.24 15.89 -42.97
C PRO A 87 12.91 16.47 -42.47
N ARG A 88 12.20 17.19 -43.34
CA ARG A 88 10.87 17.74 -43.01
C ARG A 88 9.80 16.66 -42.84
N ASP A 89 9.96 15.57 -43.57
CA ASP A 89 9.06 14.43 -43.56
C ASP A 89 9.90 13.15 -43.51
N TRP A 90 9.49 12.20 -42.68
CA TRP A 90 10.18 10.93 -42.53
C TRP A 90 9.17 9.80 -42.30
N ASP A 91 9.32 8.71 -43.05
CA ASP A 91 8.49 7.52 -42.92
C ASP A 91 9.35 6.26 -43.07
N TRP A 92 9.54 5.51 -41.98
CA TRP A 92 10.25 4.23 -41.97
C TRP A 92 9.60 3.17 -42.87
N ARG A 93 8.34 3.38 -43.29
CA ARG A 93 7.65 2.53 -44.25
C ARG A 93 8.11 2.75 -45.69
N ASN A 94 8.72 3.89 -45.98
CA ASN A 94 9.05 4.29 -47.34
C ASN A 94 10.37 5.08 -47.39
N ILE A 95 11.47 4.37 -47.14
CA ILE A 95 12.80 4.95 -47.29
C ILE A 95 13.26 4.81 -48.74
N SER A 96 13.58 5.94 -49.36
CA SER A 96 13.98 6.02 -50.77
C SER A 96 15.14 5.08 -51.10
N GLY A 97 14.89 4.12 -52.00
CA GLY A 97 15.88 3.13 -52.44
C GLY A 97 16.18 2.00 -51.45
N GLN A 98 15.51 1.98 -50.30
CA GLN A 98 15.75 1.02 -49.22
C GLN A 98 14.49 0.21 -48.83
N GLY A 99 13.30 0.81 -48.97
CA GLY A 99 12.02 0.13 -48.76
C GLY A 99 11.41 0.37 -47.38
N ASN A 100 10.66 -0.63 -46.89
CA ASN A 100 9.91 -0.61 -45.64
C ASN A 100 10.66 -1.37 -44.54
N TYR A 101 10.91 -0.71 -43.41
CA TYR A 101 11.57 -1.28 -42.23
C TYR A 101 10.60 -1.72 -41.12
N LEU A 102 9.30 -1.44 -41.25
CA LEU A 102 8.34 -1.81 -40.22
C LEU A 102 8.00 -3.30 -40.26
N THR A 103 7.90 -3.86 -39.06
CA THR A 103 7.24 -5.13 -38.80
C THR A 103 5.76 -5.11 -39.18
N SER A 104 5.19 -6.30 -39.38
CA SER A 104 3.78 -6.44 -39.74
C SER A 104 2.86 -5.95 -38.63
N LEU A 105 1.72 -5.37 -39.03
CA LEU A 105 0.67 -4.98 -38.11
C LEU A 105 0.13 -6.20 -37.36
N ARG A 106 0.03 -6.07 -36.03
CA ARG A 106 -0.46 -7.11 -35.12
C ARG A 106 -1.78 -6.69 -34.50
N ASN A 107 -2.56 -7.68 -34.03
CA ASN A 107 -3.85 -7.47 -33.40
C ASN A 107 -3.92 -8.16 -32.04
N GLN A 108 -3.92 -7.37 -30.97
CA GLN A 108 -3.98 -7.86 -29.58
C GLN A 108 -5.35 -8.38 -29.12
N HIS A 109 -6.41 -8.17 -29.92
CA HIS A 109 -7.79 -8.46 -29.49
C HIS A 109 -8.27 -9.86 -29.85
N ILE A 110 -7.52 -10.63 -30.64
CA ILE A 110 -7.91 -11.96 -31.11
C ILE A 110 -6.91 -13.04 -30.66
N PRO A 111 -7.36 -14.29 -30.46
CA PRO A 111 -8.76 -14.77 -30.49
C PRO A 111 -9.58 -14.31 -29.27
N HIS A 112 -8.92 -13.78 -28.25
CA HIS A 112 -9.54 -13.22 -27.06
C HIS A 112 -8.95 -11.85 -26.78
N TYR A 113 -9.76 -10.99 -26.18
CA TYR A 113 -9.32 -9.66 -25.79
C TYR A 113 -8.15 -9.74 -24.81
N CYS A 114 -7.04 -9.09 -25.14
CA CYS A 114 -5.92 -8.87 -24.25
C CYS A 114 -5.48 -7.40 -24.29
N GLY A 115 -5.31 -6.78 -23.11
CA GLY A 115 -4.75 -5.43 -22.97
C GLY A 115 -3.22 -5.41 -23.09
N SER A 116 -2.65 -6.07 -24.10
CA SER A 116 -1.20 -6.27 -24.28
C SER A 116 -0.54 -5.21 -25.17
N CYS A 117 -1.18 -4.06 -25.38
CA CYS A 117 -0.64 -2.97 -26.20
C CYS A 117 0.77 -2.56 -25.78
N TRP A 118 1.04 -2.49 -24.47
CA TRP A 118 2.37 -2.17 -23.94
C TRP A 118 3.44 -3.14 -24.47
N ALA A 119 3.16 -4.44 -24.48
CA ALA A 119 4.11 -5.46 -24.95
C ALA A 119 4.23 -5.44 -26.48
N MET A 120 3.12 -5.31 -27.19
CA MET A 120 3.10 -5.27 -28.64
C MET A 120 3.82 -4.04 -29.19
N SER A 121 3.54 -2.84 -28.65
CA SER A 121 4.18 -1.60 -29.08
C SER A 121 5.69 -1.60 -28.81
N THR A 122 6.13 -2.06 -27.64
CA THR A 122 7.57 -2.12 -27.32
C THR A 122 8.30 -3.13 -28.21
N THR A 123 7.72 -4.30 -28.44
CA THR A 123 8.38 -5.34 -29.27
C THR A 123 8.36 -5.00 -30.75
N SER A 124 7.31 -4.35 -31.27
CA SER A 124 7.30 -3.82 -32.63
C SER A 124 8.37 -2.75 -32.82
N ALA A 125 8.43 -1.72 -31.95
CA ALA A 125 9.43 -0.66 -32.07
C ALA A 125 10.88 -1.13 -31.88
N LEU A 126 11.10 -2.27 -31.23
CA LEU A 126 12.41 -2.91 -31.10
C LEU A 126 12.81 -3.72 -32.35
N ALA A 127 11.81 -4.25 -33.06
CA ALA A 127 12.01 -5.10 -34.23
C ALA A 127 12.02 -4.31 -35.55
N ASP A 128 11.40 -3.13 -35.57
CA ASP A 128 11.52 -2.11 -36.60
C ASP A 128 12.92 -1.47 -36.59
#